data_AF-A0A969NFI5-F1
#
_entry.id   AF-A0A969NFI5-F1
#
_cell.length_a   1.000
_cell.length_b   1.000
_cell.length_c   1.000
_cell.angle_alpha   90.00
_cell.angle_beta   90.00
_cell.angle_gamma   90.00
#
_symmetry.space_group_name_H-M   'P 1'
#
loop_
_entity.id
_entity.type
_entity.pdbx_description
1 polymer ?
#
loop_
_entity_poly.entity_id
_entity_poly.type
_entity_poly.pdbx_seq_one_letter_code
_entity_poly.pdbx_strand_id
1 'polypeptide(L)' 'ASMAWSNAYMIEPKEFSKHISPYINPNLIKYKSALVTKDCWQATPGKVVDLIRMIGIKNGGEVLEDCKLVDVQKGR' A
#
# COMPACT_ATOMS: atom_id res chain seq x y z
N ALA A 1 -0.93 9.26 -20.87
CA ALA A 1 -1.92 9.66 -19.84
C ALA A 1 -2.05 8.54 -18.81
N SER A 2 -2.27 8.84 -17.52
CA SER A 2 -2.27 7.86 -16.41
C SER A 2 -3.15 6.60 -16.66
N MET A 3 -4.31 6.77 -17.31
CA MET A 3 -5.21 5.65 -17.69
C MET A 3 -4.64 4.71 -18.74
N ALA A 4 -3.62 5.10 -19.51
CA ALA A 4 -2.98 4.22 -20.49
C ALA A 4 -2.03 3.20 -19.84
N TRP A 5 -1.71 3.37 -18.56
CA TRP A 5 -0.74 2.57 -17.81
C TRP A 5 -1.39 1.87 -16.61
N SER A 6 -2.68 2.10 -16.37
CA SER A 6 -3.43 1.62 -15.20
C SER A 6 -4.88 1.30 -15.57
N ASN A 7 -5.43 0.21 -15.03
CA ASN A 7 -6.86 -0.11 -15.12
C ASN A 7 -7.67 0.89 -14.30
N ALA A 8 -8.04 2.01 -14.92
CA ALA A 8 -8.53 3.19 -14.22
C ALA A 8 -9.62 3.93 -15.00
N TYR A 9 -10.45 4.67 -14.26
CA TYR A 9 -11.50 5.52 -14.81
C TYR A 9 -11.63 6.82 -14.01
N MET A 10 -12.12 7.87 -14.66
CA MET A 10 -12.35 9.16 -14.02
C MET A 10 -13.76 9.23 -13.44
N ILE A 11 -13.92 9.92 -12.32
CA ILE A 11 -15.21 10.27 -11.72
C ILE A 11 -15.31 11.77 -11.44
N GLU A 12 -16.53 12.29 -11.48
CA GLU A 12 -16.85 13.68 -11.15
C GLU A 12 -17.22 13.85 -9.66
N PRO A 13 -17.19 15.09 -9.13
CA PRO A 13 -17.51 15.34 -7.71
C PRO A 13 -18.86 14.81 -7.26
N LYS A 14 -19.87 14.83 -8.15
CA LYS A 14 -21.21 14.27 -7.89
C LYS A 14 -21.22 12.76 -7.63
N GLU A 15 -20.16 12.06 -8.04
CA GLU A 15 -20.02 10.61 -7.96
C GLU A 15 -19.11 10.17 -6.79
N PHE A 16 -18.47 11.11 -6.08
CA PHE A 16 -17.51 10.79 -5.01
C PHE A 16 -18.15 10.00 -3.87
N SER A 17 -19.37 10.35 -3.47
CA SER A 17 -20.08 9.65 -2.40
C SER A 17 -20.38 8.18 -2.75
N LYS A 18 -20.61 7.90 -4.03
CA LYS A 18 -20.89 6.57 -4.57
C LYS A 18 -19.63 5.72 -4.71
N HIS A 19 -18.54 6.31 -5.20
CA HIS A 19 -17.35 5.54 -5.60
C HIS A 19 -16.21 5.55 -4.58
N ILE A 20 -16.13 6.53 -3.68
CA ILE A 20 -15.02 6.64 -2.72
C ILE A 20 -15.52 6.36 -1.30
N SER A 21 -16.52 7.09 -0.81
CA SER A 21 -17.11 6.85 0.52
C SER A 21 -18.42 7.61 0.71
N PRO A 22 -19.46 7.00 1.30
CA PRO A 22 -20.73 7.67 1.58
C PRO A 22 -20.60 8.84 2.58
N TYR A 23 -19.47 8.91 3.31
CA TYR A 23 -19.19 9.98 4.28
C TYR A 23 -18.43 11.17 3.67
N ILE A 24 -18.17 11.16 2.36
CA ILE A 24 -17.58 12.33 1.70
C ILE A 24 -18.55 13.51 1.74
N ASN A 25 -18.02 14.68 2.09
CA ASN A 25 -18.77 15.93 2.06
C ASN A 25 -19.27 16.21 0.62
N PRO A 26 -20.59 16.19 0.36
CA PRO A 26 -21.13 16.40 -0.99
C PRO A 26 -20.96 17.84 -1.48
N ASN A 27 -20.73 18.80 -0.57
CA ASN A 27 -20.55 20.22 -0.89
C ASN A 27 -19.08 20.59 -1.18
N LEU A 28 -18.20 19.60 -1.35
CA LEU A 28 -16.77 19.80 -1.54
C LEU A 28 -16.46 20.28 -2.97
N ILE A 29 -16.24 21.59 -3.13
CA ILE A 29 -15.95 22.22 -4.44
C ILE A 29 -14.46 22.22 -4.84
N LYS A 30 -13.59 21.81 -3.92
CA LYS A 30 -12.12 21.90 -4.06
C LYS A 30 -11.58 20.97 -5.15
N TYR A 31 -12.05 19.74 -5.19
CA TYR A 31 -11.58 18.73 -6.14
C TYR A 31 -12.47 18.71 -7.38
N LYS A 32 -11.86 18.69 -8.57
CA LYS A 32 -12.57 18.76 -9.86
C LYS A 32 -12.92 17.39 -10.42
N SER A 33 -12.16 16.37 -10.07
CA SER A 33 -12.36 14.99 -10.47
C SER A 33 -11.45 14.08 -9.63
N ALA A 34 -11.69 12.77 -9.71
CA ALA A 34 -10.78 11.77 -9.15
C ALA A 34 -10.51 10.67 -10.19
N LEU A 35 -9.31 10.12 -10.17
CA LEU A 35 -8.93 8.94 -10.94
C LEU A 35 -9.05 7.71 -10.03
N VAL A 36 -9.99 6.82 -10.33
CA VAL A 36 -10.17 5.57 -9.59
C VAL A 36 -9.42 4.46 -10.31
N THR A 37 -8.49 3.81 -9.62
CA THR A 37 -7.69 2.69 -10.13
C THR A 37 -8.15 1.40 -9.45
N LYS A 38 -8.40 0.33 -10.23
CA LYS A 38 -8.95 -0.92 -9.68
C LYS A 38 -7.94 -1.79 -8.93
N ASP A 39 -6.64 -1.57 -9.18
CA ASP A 39 -5.58 -2.47 -8.72
C ASP A 39 -4.80 -1.92 -7.52
N CYS A 40 -5.39 -1.00 -6.75
CA CYS A 40 -4.78 -0.56 -5.50
C CYS A 40 -4.94 -1.62 -4.41
N TRP A 41 -3.84 -1.91 -3.72
CA TRP A 41 -3.85 -2.74 -2.52
C TRP A 41 -3.61 -1.88 -1.28
N GLN A 42 -4.28 -2.26 -0.20
CA GLN A 42 -4.02 -1.72 1.12
C GLN A 42 -3.59 -2.87 2.01
N ALA A 43 -2.51 -2.68 2.75
CA ALA A 43 -2.05 -3.64 3.74
C ALA A 43 -1.65 -2.89 5.01
N THR A 44 -1.67 -3.57 6.15
CA THR A 44 -1.10 -3.05 7.39
C THR A 44 0.40 -3.35 7.42
N PRO A 45 1.30 -2.35 7.26
CA PRO A 45 2.71 -2.62 7.04
C PRO A 45 3.35 -3.51 8.11
N GLY A 46 3.07 -3.26 9.39
CA GLY A 46 3.57 -4.09 10.50
C GLY A 46 3.15 -5.56 10.36
N LYS A 47 1.86 -5.83 10.13
CA LYS A 47 1.34 -7.19 9.97
C LYS A 47 1.94 -7.92 8.76
N VAL A 48 2.23 -7.20 7.67
CA VAL A 48 2.88 -7.77 6.48
C VAL A 48 4.31 -8.19 6.81
N VAL A 49 5.07 -7.32 7.47
CA VAL A 49 6.44 -7.62 7.89
C VAL A 49 6.46 -8.81 8.86
N ASP A 50 5.56 -8.83 9.83
CA ASP A 50 5.44 -9.92 10.79
C ASP A 50 5.10 -11.25 10.10
N LEU A 51 4.18 -11.25 9.14
CA LEU A 51 3.85 -12.44 8.36
C LEU A 51 5.09 -12.98 7.62
N ILE A 52 5.86 -12.11 6.96
CA ILE A 52 7.07 -12.51 6.23
C ILE A 52 8.11 -13.10 7.18
N ARG A 53 8.33 -12.47 8.33
CA ARG A 53 9.23 -12.98 9.38
C ARG A 53 8.82 -14.38 9.82
N MET A 54 7.54 -14.58 10.11
CA MET A 54 6.99 -15.87 10.53
C MET A 54 7.15 -16.95 9.46
N ILE A 55 6.93 -16.61 8.19
CA ILE A 55 7.17 -17.53 7.07
C ILE A 55 8.65 -17.93 7.01
N GLY A 56 9.57 -16.97 7.17
CA GLY A 56 11.01 -17.24 7.20
C GLY A 56 11.40 -18.19 8.33
N ILE A 57 10.94 -17.90 9.56
CA ILE A 57 11.18 -18.74 10.75
C ILE A 57 10.64 -20.16 10.54
N LYS A 58 9.44 -20.30 9.99
CA LYS A 58 8.84 -21.61 9.70
C LYS A 58 9.65 -22.44 8.70
N ASN A 59 10.42 -21.78 7.82
CA ASN A 59 11.30 -22.43 6.84
C ASN A 59 12.76 -22.56 7.35
N GLY A 60 12.99 -22.42 8.66
CA GLY A 60 14.31 -22.59 9.28
C GLY A 60 15.20 -21.34 9.24
N GLY A 61 14.65 -20.19 8.84
CA GLY A 61 15.33 -18.91 8.97
C GLY A 61 15.37 -18.40 10.42
N GLU A 62 16.25 -17.46 10.68
CA GLU A 62 16.39 -16.80 11.97
C GLU A 62 16.17 -15.29 11.80
N VAL A 63 15.53 -14.65 12.80
CA VAL A 63 15.34 -13.20 12.84
C VAL A 63 16.08 -12.67 14.05
N LEU A 64 17.07 -11.81 13.80
CA LEU A 64 17.84 -11.11 14.83
C LEU A 64 17.25 -9.71 15.03
N GLU A 65 16.68 -9.46 16.21
CA GLU A 65 16.13 -8.16 16.60
C GLU A 65 17.11 -7.38 17.46
N ASP A 66 16.99 -6.05 17.46
CA ASP A 66 17.84 -5.13 18.24
C ASP A 66 19.36 -5.31 18.02
N CYS A 67 19.73 -5.81 16.83
CA CYS A 67 21.12 -6.06 16.46
C CYS A 67 21.65 -4.97 15.51
N LYS A 68 22.96 -4.70 15.62
CA LYS A 68 23.69 -3.83 14.70
C LYS A 68 24.85 -4.61 14.09
N LEU A 69 24.94 -4.62 12.76
CA LEU A 69 26.13 -5.12 12.07
C LEU A 69 27.32 -4.19 12.39
N VAL A 70 28.36 -4.73 13.02
CA VAL A 70 29.55 -3.96 13.45
C VAL A 70 30.67 -4.02 12.41
N ASP A 71 30.95 -5.20 11.87
CA ASP A 71 31.99 -5.44 10.88
C ASP A 71 31.59 -6.63 10.00
N VAL A 72 32.03 -6.64 8.74
CA VAL A 72 31.84 -7.77 7.83
C VAL A 72 33.12 -7.97 7.02
N GLN A 73 33.65 -9.19 7.06
CA GLN A 73 34.87 -9.55 6.34
C GLN A 73 34.57 -10.73 5.42
N LYS A 74 35.17 -10.72 4.24
CA LYS A 74 35.11 -11.89 3.35
C LYS A 74 35.93 -13.02 3.98
N GLY A 75 35.30 -14.18 4.21
CA GLY A 75 35.99 -15.38 4.65
C GLY A 75 37.10 -15.78 3.67
N ARG A 76 38.17 -16.40 4.18
CA ARG A 76 39.29 -16.93 3.38
C ARG A 76 38.81 -17.91 2.31
#